data_AF-A0A7L8AFU4-F1
#
_entry.id   AF-A0A7L8AFU4-F1
#
_cell.length_a   1.000
_cell.length_b   1.000
_cell.length_c   1.000
_cell.angle_alpha   90.00
_cell.angle_beta   90.00
_cell.angle_gamma   90.00
#
_symmetry.space_group_name_H-M   'P 1'
#
loop_
_entity.id
_entity.type
_entity.pdbx_description
1 polymer ?
#
loop_
_entity_poly.entity_id
_entity_poly.type
_entity_poly.pdbx_seq_one_letter_code
_entity_poly.pdbx_strand_id
1 'polypeptide(L)'
;MTKERPVISGLINEGTSEIELFQNKTLRTIIKMQHVLLIDSFKHYLQKRKIDFVVLSEQKKRSRISSVFKTDNNYKNINLGFIIGHFSKDEFDFYTINSSEINRRILQIIAQRIRDSITEIL
;
A
#
# COMPACT_ATOMS: atom_id res chain seq x y z
N MET A 1 28.17 20.48 29.72
CA MET A 1 27.03 19.66 30.18
C MET A 1 26.41 18.97 28.97
N THR A 2 26.81 17.74 28.75
CA THR A 2 26.34 16.85 27.67
C THR A 2 24.89 16.49 27.95
N LYS A 3 23.98 16.85 27.03
CA LYS A 3 22.58 16.42 27.09
C LYS A 3 22.49 15.00 26.55
N GLU A 4 22.75 14.01 27.40
CA GLU A 4 22.48 12.62 27.07
C GLU A 4 20.97 12.35 27.16
N ARG A 5 20.43 11.72 26.11
CA ARG A 5 19.03 11.32 26.05
C ARG A 5 18.86 9.96 26.74
N PRO A 6 17.75 9.72 27.45
CA PRO A 6 17.55 8.47 28.17
C PRO A 6 17.42 7.30 27.19
N VAL A 7 18.16 6.23 27.44
CA VAL A 7 17.99 4.93 26.76
C VAL A 7 16.74 4.27 27.33
N ILE A 8 15.69 4.17 26.52
CA ILE A 8 14.52 3.37 26.84
C ILE A 8 14.84 1.95 26.39
N SER A 9 15.24 1.11 27.34
CA SER A 9 15.38 -0.33 27.16
C SER A 9 14.00 -0.97 27.00
N GLY A 10 13.56 -1.08 25.75
CA GLY A 10 12.50 -1.96 25.31
C GLY A 10 12.93 -2.54 23.98
N LEU A 11 12.72 -3.84 23.77
CA LEU A 11 13.02 -4.56 22.53
C LEU A 11 12.24 -3.96 21.34
N ILE A 12 12.66 -2.81 20.85
CA ILE A 12 12.29 -2.28 19.55
C ILE A 12 13.36 -2.86 18.62
N ASN A 13 13.03 -3.93 17.91
CA ASN A 13 13.86 -4.38 16.79
C ASN A 13 14.10 -3.14 15.91
N GLU A 14 15.34 -2.67 15.82
CA GLU A 14 15.68 -1.39 15.16
C GLU A 14 15.08 -1.31 13.74
N GLY A 15 15.04 -2.45 13.03
CA GLY A 15 14.39 -2.58 11.73
C GLY A 15 12.87 -2.32 11.70
N THR A 16 12.13 -2.56 12.79
CA THR A 16 10.70 -2.21 12.86
C THR A 16 10.49 -0.70 12.80
N SER A 17 11.36 0.06 13.47
CA SER A 17 11.29 1.53 13.48
C SER A 17 11.63 2.12 12.11
N GLU A 18 12.64 1.58 11.44
CA GLU A 18 13.02 2.02 10.08
C GLU A 18 11.94 1.71 9.05
N ILE A 19 11.30 0.54 9.12
CA ILE A 19 10.20 0.18 8.23
C ILE A 19 8.98 1.08 8.46
N GLU A 20 8.66 1.41 9.72
CA GLU A 20 7.59 2.36 10.03
C GLU A 20 7.91 3.77 9.52
N LEU A 21 9.16 4.20 9.63
CA LEU A 21 9.63 5.47 9.09
C LEU A 21 9.49 5.49 7.57
N PHE A 22 9.98 4.45 6.89
CA PHE A 22 9.88 4.27 5.43
C PHE A 22 8.41 4.23 4.98
N GLN A 23 7.55 3.55 5.73
CA GLN A 23 6.12 3.51 5.43
C GLN A 23 5.51 4.92 5.46
N ASN A 24 5.78 5.70 6.49
CA ASN A 24 5.15 7.01 6.66
C ASN A 24 5.74 8.09 5.75
N LYS A 25 7.06 8.10 5.57
CA LYS A 25 7.75 9.11 4.76
C LYS A 25 7.68 8.81 3.26
N THR A 26 7.85 7.55 2.88
CA THR A 26 7.96 7.15 1.48
C THR A 26 6.66 6.53 0.99
N LEU A 27 6.24 5.38 1.53
CA LEU A 27 5.12 4.62 0.95
C LEU A 27 3.80 5.41 0.97
N ARG A 28 3.44 6.01 2.12
CA ARG A 28 2.18 6.79 2.24
C ARG A 28 2.18 8.01 1.32
N THR A 29 3.33 8.66 1.15
CA THR A 29 3.48 9.83 0.28
C THR A 29 3.28 9.43 -1.19
N ILE A 30 3.99 8.39 -1.66
CA ILE A 30 3.88 7.91 -3.04
C ILE A 30 2.46 7.41 -3.32
N ILE A 31 1.87 6.60 -2.42
CA ILE A 31 0.52 6.06 -2.61
C ILE A 31 -0.53 7.19 -2.61
N LYS A 32 -0.35 8.25 -1.80
CA LYS A 32 -1.22 9.42 -1.83
C LYS A 32 -1.11 10.18 -3.15
N MET A 33 0.11 10.34 -3.67
CA MET A 33 0.35 10.97 -4.98
C MET A 33 -0.30 10.15 -6.11
N GLN A 34 -0.19 8.82 -6.05
CA GLN A 34 -0.75 7.89 -7.04
C GLN A 34 -2.25 7.61 -6.87
N HIS A 35 -2.95 8.35 -6.00
CA HIS A 35 -4.35 8.07 -5.64
C HIS A 35 -5.26 7.92 -6.87
N VAL A 36 -5.26 8.92 -7.76
CA VAL A 36 -6.12 8.93 -8.95
C VAL A 36 -5.84 7.72 -9.85
N LEU A 37 -4.57 7.44 -10.12
CA LEU A 37 -4.16 6.29 -10.94
C LEU A 37 -4.60 4.95 -10.31
N LEU A 38 -4.51 4.81 -8.99
CA LEU A 38 -4.91 3.59 -8.29
C LEU A 38 -6.43 3.36 -8.37
N ILE A 39 -7.23 4.42 -8.28
CA ILE A 39 -8.68 4.34 -8.45
C ILE A 39 -9.04 3.94 -9.89
N ASP A 40 -8.45 4.61 -10.89
CA ASP A 40 -8.70 4.31 -12.30
C ASP A 40 -8.22 2.91 -12.69
N SER A 41 -7.07 2.48 -12.19
CA SER A 41 -6.56 1.11 -12.34
C SER A 41 -7.55 0.07 -11.78
N PHE A 42 -8.17 0.35 -10.62
CA PHE A 42 -9.16 -0.54 -10.05
C PHE A 42 -10.47 -0.56 -10.84
N LYS A 43 -10.94 0.59 -11.34
CA LYS A 43 -12.09 0.65 -12.26
C LYS A 43 -11.84 -0.18 -13.51
N HIS A 44 -10.66 -0.03 -14.12
CA HIS A 44 -10.27 -0.82 -15.28
C HIS A 44 -10.21 -2.33 -14.96
N TYR A 45 -9.70 -2.69 -13.78
CA TYR A 45 -9.70 -4.08 -13.31
C TYR A 45 -11.12 -4.65 -13.22
N LEU A 46 -12.07 -3.90 -12.64
CA LEU A 46 -13.48 -4.33 -12.52
C LEU A 46 -14.11 -4.54 -13.90
N GLN A 47 -13.91 -3.61 -14.83
CA GLN A 47 -14.39 -3.70 -16.22
C GLN A 47 -13.82 -4.94 -16.93
N LYS A 48 -12.50 -5.14 -16.86
CA LYS A 48 -11.81 -6.29 -17.47
C LYS A 48 -12.33 -7.63 -16.96
N ARG A 49 -12.69 -7.70 -15.67
CA ARG A 49 -13.24 -8.89 -15.02
C ARG A 49 -14.76 -8.99 -15.11
N LYS A 50 -15.44 -8.06 -15.80
CA LYS A 50 -16.90 -7.97 -15.91
C LYS A 50 -17.61 -8.02 -14.55
N ILE A 51 -17.04 -7.34 -13.56
CA ILE A 51 -17.60 -7.26 -12.22
C ILE A 51 -18.53 -6.05 -12.18
N ASP A 52 -19.83 -6.30 -12.02
CA ASP A 52 -20.78 -5.23 -11.74
C ASP A 52 -20.63 -4.81 -10.27
N PHE A 53 -19.79 -3.81 -10.04
CA PHE A 53 -19.45 -3.33 -8.70
C PHE A 53 -20.54 -2.41 -8.13
N VAL A 54 -21.31 -1.75 -8.99
CA VAL A 54 -22.32 -0.74 -8.61
C VAL A 54 -23.49 -1.40 -7.87
N VAL A 55 -23.93 -2.58 -8.33
CA VAL A 55 -25.04 -3.34 -7.73
C VAL A 55 -24.70 -4.00 -6.39
N LEU A 56 -23.44 -4.02 -5.98
CA LEU A 56 -23.03 -4.63 -4.72
C LEU A 56 -23.40 -3.72 -3.54
N SER A 57 -23.78 -4.33 -2.41
CA SER A 57 -23.87 -3.60 -1.15
C SER A 57 -22.49 -3.12 -0.69
N GLU A 58 -22.43 -2.06 0.11
CA GLU A 58 -21.16 -1.51 0.63
C GLU A 58 -20.27 -2.55 1.32
N GLN A 59 -20.87 -3.45 2.10
CA GLN A 59 -20.14 -4.56 2.74
C GLN A 59 -19.55 -5.53 1.70
N LYS A 60 -20.30 -5.86 0.65
CA LYS A 60 -19.83 -6.73 -0.44
C LYS A 60 -18.74 -6.05 -1.25
N LYS A 61 -18.84 -4.74 -1.52
CA LYS A 61 -17.80 -3.93 -2.16
C LYS A 61 -16.48 -4.00 -1.39
N ARG A 62 -16.52 -3.72 -0.07
CA ARG A 62 -15.34 -3.79 0.81
C ARG A 62 -14.72 -5.18 0.84
N SER A 63 -15.53 -6.22 0.97
CA SER A 63 -15.07 -7.62 0.94
C SER A 63 -14.45 -7.99 -0.41
N ARG A 64 -15.05 -7.51 -1.52
CA ARG A 64 -14.53 -7.74 -2.87
C ARG A 64 -13.16 -7.10 -3.06
N ILE A 65 -12.97 -5.85 -2.64
CA ILE A 65 -11.67 -5.17 -2.70
C ILE A 65 -10.62 -6.01 -1.94
N SER A 66 -10.89 -6.38 -0.69
CA SER A 66 -9.96 -7.20 0.10
C SER A 66 -9.64 -8.55 -0.55
N SER A 67 -10.63 -9.18 -1.19
CA SER A 67 -10.43 -10.44 -1.90
C SER A 67 -9.52 -10.29 -3.13
N VAL A 68 -9.68 -9.21 -3.91
CA VAL A 68 -8.83 -8.92 -5.07
C VAL A 68 -7.36 -8.77 -4.64
N PHE A 69 -7.11 -7.97 -3.61
CA PHE A 69 -5.76 -7.76 -3.05
C PHE A 69 -5.20 -8.97 -2.28
N LYS A 70 -5.97 -10.03 -2.10
CA LYS A 70 -5.50 -11.31 -1.55
C LYS A 70 -5.17 -12.31 -2.66
N THR A 71 -6.09 -12.46 -3.61
CA THR A 71 -6.13 -13.58 -4.55
C THR A 71 -5.53 -13.28 -5.93
N ASP A 72 -5.59 -12.06 -6.43
CA ASP A 72 -5.12 -11.74 -7.78
C ASP A 72 -3.65 -11.30 -7.77
N ASN A 73 -2.74 -12.24 -8.03
CA ASN A 73 -1.29 -11.98 -8.07
C ASN A 73 -0.90 -10.99 -9.17
N ASN A 74 -1.57 -11.01 -10.32
CA ASN A 74 -1.25 -10.13 -11.43
C ASN A 74 -1.58 -8.68 -11.07
N TYR A 75 -2.76 -8.45 -10.49
CA TYR A 75 -3.15 -7.12 -10.05
C TYR A 75 -2.26 -6.63 -8.90
N LYS A 76 -1.92 -7.49 -7.93
CA LYS A 76 -0.95 -7.15 -6.88
C LYS A 76 0.39 -6.68 -7.46
N ASN A 77 0.95 -7.41 -8.42
CA ASN A 77 2.24 -7.08 -9.02
C ASN A 77 2.22 -5.76 -9.80
N ILE A 78 1.12 -5.46 -10.52
CA ILE A 78 0.93 -4.17 -11.18
C ILE A 78 0.95 -3.02 -10.15
N ASN A 79 0.22 -3.16 -9.04
CA ASN A 79 0.18 -2.16 -7.99
C ASN A 79 1.54 -1.98 -7.31
N LEU A 80 2.28 -3.07 -7.06
CA LEU A 80 3.65 -3.00 -6.56
C LEU A 80 4.55 -2.22 -7.54
N GLY A 81 4.45 -2.51 -8.83
CA GLY A 81 5.21 -1.82 -9.88
C GLY A 81 4.98 -0.30 -9.89
N PHE A 82 3.73 0.15 -9.74
CA PHE A 82 3.43 1.58 -9.65
C PHE A 82 4.14 2.27 -8.48
N ILE A 83 4.23 1.62 -7.33
CA ILE A 83 4.83 2.24 -6.14
C ILE A 83 6.36 2.14 -6.18
N ILE A 84 6.89 0.95 -6.51
CA ILE A 84 8.34 0.71 -6.56
C ILE A 84 9.00 1.56 -7.65
N GLY A 85 8.30 1.82 -8.77
CA GLY A 85 8.80 2.68 -9.85
C GLY A 85 9.05 4.13 -9.44
N HIS A 86 8.58 4.57 -8.26
CA HIS A 86 8.82 5.91 -7.72
C HIS A 86 9.95 5.98 -6.68
N PHE A 87 10.55 4.84 -6.32
CA PHE A 87 11.63 4.86 -5.35
C PHE A 87 12.87 5.55 -5.92
N SER A 88 13.49 6.40 -5.11
CA SER A 88 14.87 6.82 -5.33
C SER A 88 15.82 5.64 -5.16
N LYS A 89 17.09 5.81 -5.54
CA LYS A 89 18.11 4.76 -5.40
C LYS A 89 18.21 4.26 -3.96
N ASP A 90 18.31 5.16 -2.98
CA ASP A 90 18.49 4.79 -1.58
C ASP A 90 17.25 4.08 -1.01
N GLU A 91 16.05 4.51 -1.42
CA GLU A 91 14.79 3.86 -1.06
C GLU A 91 14.67 2.47 -1.70
N PHE A 92 15.17 2.31 -2.92
CA PHE A 92 15.21 1.02 -3.61
C PHE A 92 16.20 0.07 -2.93
N ASP A 93 17.39 0.55 -2.55
CA ASP A 93 18.38 -0.24 -1.81
C ASP A 93 17.76 -0.73 -0.48
N PHE A 94 17.11 0.15 0.28
CA PHE A 94 16.35 -0.24 1.49
C PHE A 94 15.22 -1.24 1.19
N TYR A 95 14.50 -1.04 0.07
CA TYR A 95 13.45 -1.94 -0.37
C TYR A 95 13.97 -3.34 -0.67
N THR A 96 15.10 -3.50 -1.35
CA THR A 96 15.62 -4.82 -1.74
C THR A 96 15.90 -5.69 -0.52
N ILE A 97 16.39 -5.10 0.57
CA ILE A 97 16.67 -5.78 1.85
C ILE A 97 15.36 -6.18 2.56
N ASN A 98 14.30 -5.37 2.45
CA ASN A 98 13.06 -5.50 3.20
C ASN A 98 11.83 -5.85 2.34
N SER A 99 12.07 -6.40 1.13
CA SER A 99 11.08 -6.44 0.04
C SER A 99 9.78 -7.15 0.39
N SER A 100 9.85 -8.29 1.10
CA SER A 100 8.66 -9.04 1.53
C SER A 100 7.73 -8.21 2.43
N GLU A 101 8.29 -7.54 3.44
CA GLU A 101 7.52 -6.74 4.38
C GLU A 101 7.00 -5.45 3.74
N ILE A 102 7.81 -4.78 2.92
CA ILE A 102 7.39 -3.58 2.20
C ILE A 102 6.29 -3.91 1.20
N ASN A 103 6.40 -4.99 0.43
CA ASN A 103 5.36 -5.41 -0.51
C ASN A 103 4.03 -5.66 0.20
N ARG A 104 4.07 -6.33 1.35
CA ARG A 104 2.88 -6.53 2.20
C ARG A 104 2.26 -5.20 2.63
N ARG A 105 3.07 -4.24 3.09
CA ARG A 105 2.60 -2.91 3.53
C ARG A 105 2.05 -2.08 2.39
N ILE A 106 2.68 -2.09 1.21
CA ILE A 106 2.18 -1.41 0.01
C ILE A 106 0.77 -1.90 -0.30
N LEU A 107 0.57 -3.21 -0.42
CA LEU A 107 -0.72 -3.79 -0.77
C LEU A 107 -1.79 -3.50 0.29
N GLN A 108 -1.44 -3.54 1.57
CA GLN A 108 -2.35 -3.18 2.67
C GLN A 108 -2.80 -1.72 2.59
N ILE A 109 -1.87 -0.79 2.37
CA ILE A 109 -2.18 0.65 2.28
C ILE A 109 -3.05 0.93 1.05
N ILE A 110 -2.72 0.37 -0.11
CA ILE A 110 -3.51 0.54 -1.34
C ILE A 110 -4.92 -0.02 -1.15
N ALA A 111 -5.04 -1.24 -0.60
CA ALA A 111 -6.35 -1.85 -0.36
C ALA A 111 -7.21 -1.03 0.62
N GLN A 112 -6.59 -0.45 1.67
CA GLN A 112 -7.29 0.46 2.59
C GLN A 112 -7.75 1.73 1.86
N ARG A 113 -6.86 2.36 1.09
CA ARG A 113 -7.17 3.58 0.34
C ARG A 113 -8.35 3.38 -0.64
N ILE A 114 -8.34 2.30 -1.41
CA ILE A 114 -9.44 1.98 -2.34
C ILE A 114 -10.74 1.71 -1.57
N ARG A 115 -10.69 1.07 -0.39
CA ARG A 115 -11.88 0.88 0.46
C ARG A 115 -12.43 2.18 1.02
N ASP A 116 -11.58 3.16 1.29
CA ASP A 116 -12.01 4.45 1.82
C ASP A 116 -12.56 5.35 0.71
N SER A 117 -12.12 5.13 -0.53
CA SER A 117 -12.56 5.85 -1.74
C SER A 117 -13.57 5.07 -2.59
N ILE A 118 -14.40 4.22 -1.98
CA ILE A 118 -15.42 3.45 -2.71
C ILE A 118 -16.36 4.36 -3.51
N THR A 119 -16.70 5.53 -2.97
CA THR A 119 -17.57 6.51 -3.64
C THR A 119 -16.98 7.06 -4.94
N GLU A 120 -15.65 7.04 -5.09
CA GLU A 120 -14.97 7.49 -6.31
C GLU A 120 -14.93 6.40 -7.39
N ILE A 121 -15.25 5.14 -7.03
CA ILE A 121 -15.25 3.97 -7.93
C ILE A 121 -16.59 3.80 -8.65
N LEU A 122 -17.67 4.31 -8.04
CA LEU A 122 -19.03 4.35 -8.59
C LEU A 122 -19.12 5.35 -9.74
#